data_AF-A0A3D3WDR2-F1
#
_entry.id   AF-A0A3D3WDR2-F1
#
_cell.length_a   1.000
_cell.length_b   1.000
_cell.length_c   1.000
_cell.angle_alpha   90.00
_cell.angle_beta   90.00
_cell.angle_gamma   90.00
#
_symmetry.space_group_name_H-M   'P 1'
#
loop_
_entity.id
_entity.type
_entity.pdbx_description
1 polymer ?
#
loop_
_entity_poly.entity_id
_entity_poly.type
_entity_poly.pdbx_seq_one_letter_code
_entity_poly.pdbx_strand_id
1 'polypeptide(L)'
;MPLVSQNELGGLTEKAWRGLAVDTPVAWGLAKDSNALVQWLASHDYPFEKDLLDTLSQVRAQPQIAHDNPLDSGVLIAPLHGLIMLDSLMADQLTWKGHIYGINFIIAAMGLLKDATSNARQNDGQGIVLCQDNSILAMWSGAEIRLSKSAYSDGAYELHPLTDHAGDAGHANKGVISSSLSSLSALTSLSSLLLADSKNDAVTVTQSLWQQLLDYAQNTYVPENEISRNRGAGAGNIDND
;
A
#
# COMPACT_ATOMS: atom_id res chain seq x y z
N MET A 1 11.14 15.26 -17.84
CA MET A 1 10.90 14.18 -16.87
C MET A 1 11.98 14.31 -15.83
N PRO A 2 11.65 14.63 -14.57
CA PRO A 2 12.63 14.73 -13.49
C PRO A 2 13.31 13.37 -13.23
N LEU A 3 14.59 13.44 -12.91
CA LEU A 3 15.39 12.31 -12.41
C LEU A 3 15.52 12.49 -10.90
N VAL A 4 15.01 11.55 -10.12
CA VAL A 4 14.92 11.66 -8.65
C VAL A 4 15.38 10.38 -7.99
N SER A 5 15.87 10.43 -6.76
CA SER A 5 16.15 9.20 -6.01
C SER A 5 14.86 8.47 -5.61
N GLN A 6 14.93 7.15 -5.41
CA GLN A 6 13.80 6.38 -4.88
C GLN A 6 13.32 6.92 -3.53
N ASN A 7 14.23 7.39 -2.68
CA ASN A 7 13.88 8.00 -1.39
C ASN A 7 13.09 9.30 -1.55
N GLU A 8 13.44 10.14 -2.52
CA GLU A 8 12.67 11.34 -2.83
C GLU A 8 11.28 11.02 -3.40
N LEU A 9 11.19 10.05 -4.33
CA LEU A 9 9.92 9.59 -4.87
C LEU A 9 9.00 9.06 -3.76
N GLY A 10 9.53 8.17 -2.94
CA GLY A 10 8.82 7.55 -1.83
C GLY A 10 8.37 8.54 -0.77
N GLY A 11 9.30 9.38 -0.29
CA GLY A 11 9.00 10.40 0.71
C GLY A 11 8.04 11.48 0.22
N LEU A 12 8.08 11.85 -1.07
CA LEU A 12 7.11 12.77 -1.66
C LEU A 12 5.73 12.11 -1.82
N THR A 13 5.69 10.83 -2.16
CA THR A 13 4.43 10.05 -2.23
C THR A 13 3.74 9.98 -0.87
N GLU A 14 4.48 9.71 0.21
CA GLU A 14 3.94 9.73 1.58
C GLU A 14 3.31 11.10 1.92
N LYS A 15 4.02 12.19 1.60
CA LYS A 15 3.52 13.56 1.83
C LYS A 15 2.28 13.86 0.99
N ALA A 16 2.25 13.43 -0.26
CA ALA A 16 1.10 13.63 -1.14
C ALA A 16 -0.17 12.99 -0.56
N TRP A 17 -0.10 11.72 -0.11
CA TRP A 17 -1.22 11.05 0.56
C TRP A 17 -1.72 11.81 1.78
N ARG A 18 -0.79 12.26 2.62
CA ARG A 18 -1.09 13.03 3.83
C ARG A 18 -1.69 14.40 3.54
N GLY A 19 -1.42 14.97 2.36
CA GLY A 19 -1.91 16.27 1.94
C GLY A 19 -3.17 16.25 1.08
N LEU A 20 -3.79 15.09 0.83
CA LEU A 20 -5.00 15.00 0.01
C LEU A 20 -6.21 15.71 0.65
N ALA A 21 -6.38 15.58 1.96
CA ALA A 21 -7.48 16.18 2.70
C ALA A 21 -7.03 16.59 4.11
N VAL A 22 -7.24 17.87 4.46
CA VAL A 22 -6.85 18.41 5.77
C VAL A 22 -7.74 17.85 6.88
N ASP A 23 -9.05 17.71 6.61
CA ASP A 23 -10.05 17.28 7.60
C ASP A 23 -10.15 15.75 7.74
N THR A 24 -9.64 15.01 6.76
CA THR A 24 -9.70 13.53 6.74
C THR A 24 -8.39 12.98 6.16
N PRO A 25 -7.25 13.20 6.86
CA PRO A 25 -5.96 12.82 6.33
C PRO A 25 -5.79 11.31 6.33
N VAL A 26 -5.17 10.79 5.27
CA VAL A 26 -4.77 9.38 5.20
C VAL A 26 -3.89 9.03 6.40
N ALA A 27 -4.15 7.88 7.01
CA ALA A 27 -3.37 7.42 8.16
C ALA A 27 -1.89 7.26 7.78
N TRP A 28 -0.99 7.65 8.69
CA TRP A 28 0.45 7.66 8.41
C TRP A 28 1.01 6.29 8.02
N GLY A 29 0.52 5.21 8.65
CA GLY A 29 0.92 3.84 8.30
C GLY A 29 0.58 3.50 6.84
N LEU A 30 -0.63 3.82 6.39
CA LEU A 30 -1.06 3.56 5.01
C LEU A 30 -0.24 4.37 3.98
N ALA A 31 0.08 5.63 4.32
CA ALA A 31 0.93 6.46 3.47
C ALA A 31 2.37 5.92 3.36
N LYS A 32 2.88 5.32 4.44
CA LYS A 32 4.18 4.65 4.45
C LYS A 32 4.20 3.36 3.66
N ASP A 33 3.12 2.58 3.72
CA ASP A 33 2.99 1.38 2.90
C ASP A 33 3.03 1.76 1.41
N SER A 34 2.35 2.83 1.00
CA SER A 34 2.42 3.34 -0.37
C SER A 34 3.83 3.77 -0.78
N ASN A 35 4.62 4.33 0.13
CA ASN A 35 6.02 4.69 -0.11
C ASN A 35 6.84 3.43 -0.45
N ALA A 36 6.76 2.38 0.38
CA ALA A 36 7.47 1.14 0.11
C ALA A 36 7.04 0.50 -1.22
N LEU A 37 5.74 0.49 -1.51
CA LEU A 37 5.20 -0.10 -2.74
C LEU A 37 5.64 0.66 -4.00
N VAL A 38 5.63 1.99 -3.98
CA VAL A 38 6.06 2.78 -5.15
C VAL A 38 7.55 2.62 -5.42
N GLN A 39 8.37 2.55 -4.36
CA GLN A 39 9.80 2.28 -4.48
C GLN A 39 10.07 0.89 -5.06
N TRP A 40 9.32 -0.12 -4.63
CA TRP A 40 9.44 -1.47 -5.17
C TRP A 40 9.09 -1.51 -6.66
N LEU A 41 8.00 -0.87 -7.08
CA LEU A 41 7.63 -0.81 -8.51
C LEU A 41 8.70 -0.12 -9.35
N ALA A 42 9.21 1.00 -8.84
CA ALA A 42 10.23 1.78 -9.53
C ALA A 42 11.57 1.02 -9.65
N SER A 43 11.97 0.24 -8.64
CA SER A 43 13.22 -0.53 -8.67
C SER A 43 13.15 -1.78 -9.56
N HIS A 44 11.95 -2.22 -9.92
CA HIS A 44 11.71 -3.39 -10.76
C HIS A 44 11.14 -3.04 -12.14
N ASP A 45 11.20 -1.77 -12.55
CA ASP A 45 10.70 -1.26 -13.84
C ASP A 45 9.22 -1.59 -14.12
N TYR A 46 8.39 -1.75 -13.08
CA TYR A 46 6.96 -1.93 -13.24
C TYR A 46 6.24 -0.58 -13.42
N PRO A 47 5.24 -0.47 -14.31
CA PRO A 47 4.50 0.76 -14.48
C PRO A 47 3.68 1.08 -13.23
N PHE A 48 3.80 2.30 -12.69
CA PHE A 48 3.06 2.70 -11.48
C PHE A 48 2.43 4.09 -11.57
N GLU A 49 2.93 4.96 -12.45
CA GLU A 49 2.59 6.39 -12.42
C GLU A 49 1.10 6.65 -12.61
N LYS A 50 0.47 6.00 -13.60
CA LYS A 50 -0.96 6.13 -13.87
C LYS A 50 -1.80 5.62 -12.69
N ASP A 51 -1.46 4.45 -12.17
CA ASP A 51 -2.14 3.82 -11.03
C ASP A 51 -2.07 4.72 -9.78
N LEU A 52 -0.93 5.34 -9.53
CA LEU A 52 -0.75 6.28 -8.43
C LEU A 52 -1.59 7.56 -8.61
N LEU A 53 -1.61 8.14 -9.81
CA LEU A 53 -2.41 9.34 -10.09
C LEU A 53 -3.91 9.10 -10.00
N ASP A 54 -4.37 7.98 -10.56
CA ASP A 54 -5.78 7.59 -10.53
C ASP A 54 -6.24 7.34 -9.08
N THR A 55 -5.42 6.66 -8.27
CA THR A 55 -5.73 6.39 -6.85
C THR A 55 -5.70 7.66 -6.00
N LEU A 56 -4.72 8.55 -6.17
CA LEU A 56 -4.69 9.87 -5.50
C LEU A 56 -5.95 10.67 -5.84
N SER A 57 -6.36 10.68 -7.11
CA SER A 57 -7.56 11.38 -7.57
C SER A 57 -8.84 10.78 -6.98
N GLN A 58 -8.93 9.45 -6.91
CA GLN A 58 -10.07 8.75 -6.35
C GLN A 58 -10.23 9.02 -4.85
N VAL A 59 -9.13 8.94 -4.07
CA VAL A 59 -9.14 9.25 -2.63
C VAL A 59 -9.40 10.73 -2.38
N ARG A 60 -8.87 11.63 -3.22
CA ARG A 60 -9.19 13.07 -3.11
C ARG A 60 -10.69 13.33 -3.28
N ALA A 61 -11.33 12.67 -4.25
CA ALA A 61 -12.74 12.84 -4.51
C ALA A 61 -13.61 12.22 -3.39
N GLN A 62 -13.14 11.13 -2.78
CA GLN A 62 -13.87 10.37 -1.77
C GLN A 62 -12.92 9.91 -0.66
N PRO A 63 -12.53 10.79 0.30
CA PRO A 63 -11.53 10.47 1.31
C PRO A 63 -11.82 9.22 2.15
N GLN A 64 -13.10 8.92 2.38
CA GLN A 64 -13.54 7.78 3.17
C GLN A 64 -13.01 6.43 2.66
N ILE A 65 -12.78 6.28 1.36
CA ILE A 65 -12.32 5.00 0.78
C ILE A 65 -10.90 4.62 1.21
N ALA A 66 -10.11 5.57 1.72
CA ALA A 66 -8.79 5.32 2.30
C ALA A 66 -8.86 4.82 3.75
N HIS A 67 -10.05 4.87 4.36
CA HIS A 67 -10.29 4.46 5.75
C HIS A 67 -11.22 3.25 5.86
N ASP A 68 -12.00 2.99 4.82
CA ASP A 68 -12.88 1.82 4.74
C ASP A 68 -12.05 0.53 4.71
N ASN A 69 -12.50 -0.47 5.48
CA ASN A 69 -11.89 -1.80 5.44
C ASN A 69 -12.17 -2.47 4.08
N PRO A 70 -11.16 -2.84 3.28
CA PRO A 70 -11.36 -3.44 1.96
C PRO A 70 -12.09 -4.79 2.00
N LEU A 71 -12.00 -5.52 3.12
CA LEU A 71 -12.74 -6.77 3.31
C LEU A 71 -14.25 -6.54 3.39
N ASP A 72 -14.67 -5.40 3.95
CA ASP A 72 -16.08 -5.06 4.14
C ASP A 72 -16.65 -4.26 2.95
N SER A 73 -15.86 -3.33 2.41
CA SER A 73 -16.29 -2.40 1.35
C SER A 73 -16.30 -3.03 -0.04
N GLY A 74 -15.52 -4.09 -0.26
CA GLY A 74 -15.27 -4.64 -1.59
C GLY A 74 -14.48 -3.68 -2.51
N VAL A 75 -13.86 -2.64 -1.95
CA VAL A 75 -13.03 -1.67 -2.67
C VAL A 75 -11.64 -1.62 -2.05
N LEU A 76 -10.62 -1.85 -2.88
CA LEU A 76 -9.22 -1.89 -2.47
C LEU A 76 -8.42 -0.79 -3.16
N ILE A 77 -8.01 0.23 -2.40
CA ILE A 77 -6.96 1.17 -2.82
C ILE A 77 -5.60 0.50 -2.59
N ALA A 78 -5.07 -0.18 -3.61
CA ALA A 78 -3.88 -1.03 -3.48
C ALA A 78 -2.63 -0.29 -2.96
N PRO A 79 -2.34 0.98 -3.33
CA PRO A 79 -1.22 1.72 -2.74
C PRO A 79 -1.30 1.87 -1.22
N LEU A 80 -2.51 1.91 -0.65
CA LEU A 80 -2.71 2.11 0.79
C LEU A 80 -2.92 0.79 1.54
N HIS A 81 -3.63 -0.15 0.92
CA HIS A 81 -4.13 -1.33 1.60
C HIS A 81 -3.49 -2.64 1.11
N GLY A 82 -2.71 -2.63 0.02
CA GLY A 82 -2.23 -3.84 -0.63
C GLY A 82 -1.49 -4.79 0.32
N LEU A 83 -0.56 -4.25 1.13
CA LEU A 83 0.21 -5.03 2.09
C LEU A 83 -0.67 -5.67 3.18
N ILE A 84 -1.43 -4.85 3.91
CA ILE A 84 -2.31 -5.33 4.99
C ILE A 84 -3.39 -6.28 4.48
N MET A 85 -3.90 -6.04 3.27
CA MET A 85 -4.91 -6.89 2.65
C MET A 85 -4.34 -8.29 2.38
N LEU A 86 -3.21 -8.37 1.68
CA LEU A 86 -2.62 -9.67 1.35
C LEU A 86 -2.22 -10.45 2.61
N ASP A 87 -1.65 -9.77 3.61
CA ASP A 87 -1.32 -10.39 4.90
C ASP A 87 -2.56 -10.98 5.58
N SER A 88 -3.68 -10.23 5.61
CA SER A 88 -4.94 -10.70 6.19
C SER A 88 -5.53 -11.90 5.44
N LEU A 89 -5.53 -11.86 4.10
CA LEU A 89 -6.04 -12.99 3.29
C LEU A 89 -5.22 -14.26 3.53
N MET A 90 -3.91 -14.13 3.72
CA MET A 90 -3.03 -15.26 4.02
C MET A 90 -3.23 -15.80 5.42
N ALA A 91 -3.36 -14.92 6.42
CA ALA A 91 -3.56 -15.34 7.80
C ALA A 91 -4.88 -16.10 7.98
N ASP A 92 -5.95 -15.60 7.35
CA ASP A 92 -7.31 -16.14 7.54
C ASP A 92 -7.74 -17.11 6.42
N GLN A 93 -6.89 -17.33 5.41
CA GLN A 93 -7.17 -18.17 4.23
C GLN A 93 -8.48 -17.77 3.52
N LEU A 94 -8.68 -16.46 3.37
CA LEU A 94 -9.89 -15.89 2.79
C LEU A 94 -9.73 -15.60 1.31
N THR A 95 -10.72 -15.99 0.52
CA THR A 95 -10.89 -15.47 -0.83
C THR A 95 -11.59 -14.12 -0.79
N TRP A 96 -11.02 -13.12 -1.43
CA TRP A 96 -11.63 -11.81 -1.58
C TRP A 96 -12.02 -11.52 -3.02
N LYS A 97 -13.13 -10.80 -3.19
CA LYS A 97 -13.63 -10.33 -4.48
C LYS A 97 -14.07 -8.89 -4.36
N GLY A 98 -13.63 -8.06 -5.30
CA GLY A 98 -14.01 -6.66 -5.30
C GLY A 98 -13.30 -5.86 -6.38
N HIS A 99 -13.40 -4.55 -6.26
CA HIS A 99 -12.75 -3.62 -7.16
C HIS A 99 -11.38 -3.21 -6.61
N ILE A 100 -10.36 -3.24 -7.45
CA ILE A 100 -9.00 -2.84 -7.08
C ILE A 100 -8.61 -1.60 -7.88
N TYR A 101 -8.26 -0.52 -7.18
CA TYR A 101 -7.60 0.63 -7.78
C TYR A 101 -6.09 0.49 -7.61
N GLY A 102 -5.34 0.73 -8.68
CA GLY A 102 -3.88 0.68 -8.69
C GLY A 102 -3.32 -0.74 -8.66
N ILE A 103 -3.79 -1.61 -9.57
CA ILE A 103 -3.52 -3.05 -9.55
C ILE A 103 -2.03 -3.40 -9.47
N ASN A 104 -1.13 -2.59 -10.05
CA ASN A 104 0.30 -2.88 -10.01
C ASN A 104 0.86 -2.79 -8.58
N PHE A 105 0.24 -2.03 -7.69
CA PHE A 105 0.61 -2.00 -6.27
C PHE A 105 0.30 -3.32 -5.55
N ILE A 106 -0.59 -4.17 -6.07
CA ILE A 106 -0.75 -5.55 -5.56
C ILE A 106 0.47 -6.41 -5.92
N ILE A 107 1.01 -6.25 -7.13
CA ILE A 107 2.24 -6.93 -7.55
C ILE A 107 3.40 -6.53 -6.62
N ALA A 108 3.49 -5.24 -6.30
CA ALA A 108 4.48 -4.75 -5.35
C ALA A 108 4.29 -5.30 -3.94
N ALA A 109 3.05 -5.39 -3.47
CA ALA A 109 2.75 -5.96 -2.16
C ALA A 109 3.15 -7.43 -2.10
N MET A 110 2.85 -8.20 -3.15
CA MET A 110 3.30 -9.59 -3.30
C MET A 110 4.84 -9.69 -3.29
N GLY A 111 5.53 -8.80 -4.01
CA GLY A 111 6.99 -8.75 -4.06
C GLY A 111 7.61 -8.46 -2.71
N LEU A 112 7.14 -7.44 -2.00
CA LEU A 112 7.61 -7.08 -0.67
C LEU A 112 7.38 -8.19 0.37
N LEU A 113 6.22 -8.86 0.33
CA LEU A 113 5.93 -10.00 1.22
C LEU A 113 6.86 -11.19 0.94
N LYS A 114 7.13 -11.48 -0.34
CA LYS A 114 8.13 -12.49 -0.72
C LYS A 114 9.51 -12.11 -0.16
N ASP A 115 9.97 -10.89 -0.40
CA ASP A 115 11.29 -10.45 0.02
C ASP A 115 11.44 -10.51 1.55
N ALA A 116 10.41 -10.11 2.30
CA ALA A 116 10.39 -10.22 3.76
C ALA A 116 10.53 -11.67 4.28
N THR A 117 10.03 -12.67 3.54
CA THR A 117 10.08 -14.09 3.93
C THR A 117 11.35 -14.81 3.46
N SER A 118 12.07 -14.26 2.49
CA SER A 118 13.24 -14.88 1.83
C SER A 118 14.52 -14.98 2.70
N ASN A 119 14.50 -14.49 3.95
CA ASN A 119 15.52 -14.81 4.95
C ASN A 119 15.46 -16.27 5.46
N ALA A 120 14.42 -17.03 5.09
CA ALA A 120 14.25 -18.44 5.47
C ALA A 120 14.40 -19.38 4.27
N ARG A 121 15.65 -19.78 3.99
CA ARG A 121 16.08 -20.91 3.11
C ARG A 121 15.63 -20.86 1.64
N GLN A 122 16.65 -20.93 0.77
CA GLN A 122 16.51 -21.18 -0.67
C GLN A 122 15.59 -22.39 -0.93
N ASN A 123 14.46 -22.16 -1.59
CA ASN A 123 13.65 -23.21 -2.20
C ASN A 123 13.32 -22.79 -3.64
N ASP A 124 13.62 -23.69 -4.58
CA ASP A 124 13.20 -23.61 -5.98
C ASP A 124 11.67 -23.60 -6.04
N GLY A 125 11.10 -22.51 -6.58
CA GLY A 125 9.65 -22.33 -6.72
C GLY A 125 9.11 -20.97 -6.26
N GLN A 126 9.94 -20.12 -5.63
CA GLN A 126 9.52 -18.81 -5.13
C GLN A 126 9.64 -17.72 -6.23
N GLY A 127 8.52 -17.13 -6.64
CA GLY A 127 8.49 -16.13 -7.71
C GLY A 127 7.13 -15.51 -7.96
N ILE A 128 7.12 -14.36 -8.63
CA ILE A 128 5.91 -13.78 -9.23
C ILE A 128 5.85 -14.31 -10.67
N VAL A 129 4.76 -14.99 -11.01
CA VAL A 129 4.53 -15.61 -12.31
C VAL A 129 3.29 -15.00 -12.94
N LEU A 130 3.43 -14.56 -14.20
CA LEU A 130 2.29 -14.16 -15.03
C LEU A 130 1.70 -15.41 -15.69
N CYS A 131 0.43 -15.69 -15.43
CA CYS A 131 -0.28 -16.83 -16.00
C CYS A 131 -0.98 -16.46 -17.32
N GLN A 132 -1.12 -17.44 -18.22
CA GLN A 132 -1.71 -17.24 -19.57
C GLN A 132 -3.20 -16.85 -19.54
N ASP A 133 -3.90 -17.02 -18.42
CA ASP A 133 -5.32 -16.72 -18.22
C ASP A 133 -5.58 -15.32 -17.63
N ASN A 134 -4.64 -14.40 -17.81
CA ASN A 134 -4.72 -13.02 -17.29
C ASN A 134 -4.81 -12.96 -15.76
N SER A 135 -4.19 -13.95 -15.10
CA SER A 135 -3.96 -13.97 -13.65
C SER A 135 -2.49 -13.75 -13.33
N ILE A 136 -2.23 -13.10 -12.19
CA ILE A 136 -0.90 -12.91 -11.62
C ILE A 136 -0.82 -13.80 -10.38
N LEU A 137 0.15 -14.70 -10.36
CA LEU A 137 0.39 -15.61 -9.25
C LEU A 137 1.67 -15.17 -8.54
N ALA A 138 1.60 -15.03 -7.22
CA ALA A 138 2.78 -14.90 -6.38
C ALA A 138 2.92 -16.16 -5.53
N MET A 139 4.08 -16.81 -5.64
CA MET A 139 4.43 -18.02 -4.89
C MET A 139 5.59 -17.72 -3.96
N TRP A 140 5.45 -18.05 -2.68
CA TRP A 140 6.54 -18.05 -1.71
C TRP A 140 6.37 -19.20 -0.70
N SER A 141 7.37 -19.44 0.15
CA SER A 141 7.48 -20.64 1.01
C SER A 141 6.18 -21.03 1.73
N GLY A 142 5.46 -22.05 1.21
CA GLY A 142 4.22 -22.60 1.77
C GLY A 142 2.96 -21.74 1.60
N ALA A 143 3.02 -20.73 0.73
CA ALA A 143 1.99 -19.70 0.58
C ALA A 143 1.92 -19.21 -0.87
N GLU A 144 0.73 -19.24 -1.45
CA GLU A 144 0.49 -18.69 -2.78
C GLU A 144 -0.66 -17.70 -2.73
N ILE A 145 -0.57 -16.59 -3.45
CA ILE A 145 -1.72 -15.74 -3.75
C ILE A 145 -1.87 -15.59 -5.25
N ARG A 146 -3.08 -15.84 -5.73
CA ARG A 146 -3.47 -15.58 -7.10
C ARG A 146 -4.40 -14.37 -7.19
N LEU A 147 -3.98 -13.39 -7.98
CA LEU A 147 -4.81 -12.31 -8.46
C LEU A 147 -5.38 -12.69 -9.83
N SER A 148 -6.69 -12.64 -10.00
CA SER A 148 -7.34 -12.92 -11.29
C SER A 148 -8.47 -11.93 -11.57
N LYS A 149 -8.79 -11.71 -12.84
CA LYS A 149 -10.00 -10.96 -13.21
C LYS A 149 -11.22 -11.85 -12.94
N SER A 150 -12.23 -11.32 -12.24
CA SER A 150 -13.48 -12.01 -11.97
C SER A 150 -14.17 -12.39 -13.28
N ALA A 151 -14.53 -13.66 -13.44
CA ALA A 151 -15.28 -14.16 -14.59
C ALA A 151 -16.75 -13.72 -14.60
N TYR A 152 -17.28 -13.25 -13.47
CA TYR A 152 -18.72 -13.08 -13.23
C TYR A 152 -19.18 -11.62 -13.04
N SER A 153 -18.27 -10.66 -13.11
CA SER A 153 -18.60 -9.24 -12.87
C SER A 153 -17.70 -8.31 -13.67
N ASP A 154 -18.30 -7.29 -14.27
CA ASP A 154 -17.66 -6.30 -15.14
C ASP A 154 -16.53 -5.56 -14.41
N GLY A 155 -15.29 -6.04 -14.58
CA GLY A 155 -14.08 -5.37 -14.08
C GLY A 155 -13.70 -5.60 -12.62
N ALA A 156 -14.31 -6.56 -11.90
CA ALA A 156 -13.85 -6.92 -10.56
C ALA A 156 -12.66 -7.90 -10.61
N TYR A 157 -11.91 -7.96 -9.52
CA TYR A 157 -10.78 -8.87 -9.32
C TYR A 157 -11.08 -9.84 -8.17
N GLU A 158 -10.41 -10.98 -8.21
CA GLU A 158 -10.44 -11.97 -7.14
C GLU A 158 -9.02 -12.27 -6.68
N LEU A 159 -8.83 -12.27 -5.37
CA LEU A 159 -7.59 -12.62 -4.67
C LEU A 159 -7.82 -13.94 -3.94
N HIS A 160 -7.04 -14.95 -4.29
CA HIS A 160 -7.16 -16.31 -3.76
C HIS A 160 -5.86 -16.74 -3.11
N PRO A 161 -5.81 -16.95 -1.78
CA PRO A 161 -4.73 -17.71 -1.18
C PRO A 161 -4.83 -19.17 -1.66
N LEU A 162 -3.76 -19.76 -2.18
CA LEU A 162 -3.69 -21.22 -2.41
C LEU A 162 -2.77 -21.85 -1.36
N THR A 163 -3.23 -22.98 -0.82
CA THR A 163 -2.45 -23.84 0.06
C THR A 163 -1.90 -25.03 -0.73
N ASP A 164 -0.72 -25.52 -0.33
CA ASP A 164 -0.05 -26.75 -0.83
C ASP A 164 -0.83 -28.08 -0.60
N HIS A 165 -2.14 -28.01 -0.36
CA HIS A 165 -3.03 -29.17 -0.28
C HIS A 165 -4.11 -29.09 -1.35
N ALA A 166 -3.73 -29.50 -2.56
CA ALA A 166 -4.66 -30.07 -3.52
C ALA A 166 -5.32 -31.32 -2.90
N GLY A 167 -6.38 -31.12 -2.12
CA GLY A 167 -7.17 -32.22 -1.57
C GLY A 167 -7.91 -31.89 -0.28
N ASP A 168 -8.90 -31.00 -0.34
CA ASP A 168 -10.25 -31.36 0.14
C ASP A 168 -11.26 -30.29 -0.31
N ALA A 169 -12.05 -30.62 -1.33
CA ALA A 169 -13.23 -29.86 -1.66
C ALA A 169 -14.32 -30.25 -0.65
N GLY A 170 -14.39 -29.55 0.48
CA GLY A 170 -15.33 -29.91 1.54
C GLY A 170 -15.61 -28.80 2.55
N HIS A 171 -16.64 -28.02 2.28
CA HIS A 171 -17.40 -27.21 3.24
C HIS A 171 -16.65 -26.07 3.96
N ALA A 172 -16.87 -24.83 3.51
CA ALA A 172 -16.80 -23.67 4.40
C ALA A 172 -18.06 -22.82 4.23
N ASN A 173 -18.99 -22.97 5.18
CA ASN A 173 -20.10 -22.06 5.38
C ASN A 173 -19.97 -21.41 6.77
N LYS A 174 -20.10 -20.08 6.78
CA LYS A 174 -20.39 -19.16 7.91
C LYS A 174 -19.36 -18.98 9.03
N GLY A 175 -18.88 -17.75 9.12
CA GLY A 175 -18.38 -17.12 10.35
C GLY A 175 -18.27 -15.60 10.18
N VAL A 176 -19.31 -14.88 10.57
CA VAL A 176 -19.39 -13.41 10.58
C VAL A 176 -18.71 -12.88 11.86
N ILE A 177 -17.70 -12.03 11.66
CA ILE A 177 -17.03 -11.01 12.52
C ILE A 177 -16.32 -11.43 13.82
N SER A 178 -15.04 -11.06 13.93
CA SER A 178 -14.52 -10.10 14.90
C SER A 178 -12.98 -10.22 15.03
N SER A 179 -12.22 -9.76 14.04
CA SER A 179 -10.79 -9.50 14.27
C SER A 179 -10.64 -8.05 14.71
N SER A 180 -10.55 -7.88 16.04
CA SER A 180 -10.02 -6.66 16.63
C SER A 180 -8.69 -6.32 15.97
N LEU A 181 -8.49 -5.02 15.71
CA LEU A 181 -7.33 -4.35 15.10
C LEU A 181 -5.99 -4.54 15.85
N SER A 182 -5.80 -5.68 16.52
CA SER A 182 -4.62 -6.06 17.29
C SER A 182 -3.38 -6.30 16.44
N SER A 183 -3.51 -6.40 15.11
CA SER A 183 -2.40 -6.67 14.18
C SER A 183 -1.65 -5.41 13.71
N LEU A 184 -2.13 -4.19 14.03
CA LEU A 184 -1.42 -2.96 13.64
C LEU A 184 0.01 -2.86 14.22
N SER A 185 0.29 -3.52 15.35
CA SER A 185 1.62 -3.49 15.96
C SER A 185 2.68 -4.29 15.21
N ALA A 186 2.27 -5.29 14.40
CA ALA A 186 3.20 -6.05 13.56
C ALA A 186 3.58 -5.27 12.29
N LEU A 187 2.66 -4.47 11.74
CA LEU A 187 2.87 -3.71 10.51
C LEU A 187 3.80 -2.51 10.69
N THR A 188 3.82 -1.86 11.86
CA THR A 188 4.82 -0.82 12.17
C THR A 188 6.27 -1.32 12.12
N SER A 189 6.48 -2.63 12.31
CA SER A 189 7.79 -3.27 12.23
C SER A 189 8.22 -3.51 10.77
N LEU A 190 7.31 -4.00 9.93
CA LEU A 190 7.59 -4.36 8.53
C LEU A 190 7.99 -3.15 7.68
N SER A 191 7.27 -2.02 7.77
CA SER A 191 7.62 -0.81 7.02
C SER A 191 9.01 -0.26 7.41
N SER A 192 9.50 -0.57 8.63
CA SER A 192 10.81 -0.13 9.13
C SER A 192 11.96 -1.07 8.72
N LEU A 193 11.68 -2.36 8.53
CA LEU A 193 12.63 -3.38 8.08
C LEU A 193 12.86 -3.36 6.56
N LEU A 194 11.86 -2.97 5.78
CA LEU A 194 11.88 -3.02 4.31
C LEU A 194 12.56 -1.80 3.65
N LEU A 195 12.74 -0.68 4.36
CA LEU A 195 13.44 0.52 3.88
C LEU A 195 14.98 0.34 3.86
N ALA A 196 15.51 -0.81 4.27
CA ALA A 196 16.93 -0.99 4.57
C ALA A 196 17.83 -1.36 3.36
N ASP A 197 17.30 -1.60 2.16
CA ASP A 197 18.13 -2.05 1.01
C ASP A 197 17.78 -1.43 -0.35
N SER A 198 17.11 -0.26 -0.39
CA SER A 198 16.94 0.47 -1.65
C SER A 198 18.31 1.02 -2.09
N LYS A 199 18.97 0.34 -3.04
CA LYS A 199 20.06 0.95 -3.81
C LYS A 199 19.59 2.32 -4.29
N ASN A 200 20.47 3.31 -4.15
CA ASN A 200 20.20 4.73 -4.38
C ASN A 200 20.08 5.04 -5.90
N ASP A 201 19.31 4.23 -6.60
CA ASP A 201 19.18 4.29 -8.05
C ASP A 201 18.19 5.40 -8.39
N ALA A 202 18.61 6.25 -9.32
CA ALA A 202 17.80 7.36 -9.77
C ALA A 202 16.70 6.86 -10.71
N VAL A 203 15.47 7.30 -10.49
CA VAL A 203 14.27 6.93 -11.25
C VAL A 203 13.83 8.13 -12.07
N THR A 204 13.49 7.89 -13.33
CA THR A 204 12.87 8.90 -14.18
C THR A 204 11.36 8.86 -13.99
N VAL A 205 10.75 9.98 -13.62
CA VAL A 205 9.29 10.10 -13.41
C VAL A 205 8.69 11.11 -14.39
N THR A 206 7.41 10.96 -14.75
CA THR A 206 6.75 11.97 -15.58
C THR A 206 6.65 13.31 -14.86
N GLN A 207 6.68 14.40 -15.64
CA GLN A 207 6.51 15.74 -15.10
C GLN A 207 5.13 15.91 -14.45
N SER A 208 4.09 15.29 -15.03
CA SER A 208 2.72 15.32 -14.52
C SER A 208 2.62 14.67 -13.14
N LEU A 209 3.23 13.50 -12.95
CA LEU A 209 3.22 12.83 -11.66
C LEU A 209 3.95 13.67 -10.62
N TRP A 210 5.17 14.10 -10.93
CA TRP A 210 5.99 14.86 -10.00
C TRP A 210 5.32 16.14 -9.53
N GLN A 211 4.72 16.89 -10.47
CA GLN A 211 4.00 18.11 -10.12
C GLN A 211 2.78 17.83 -9.24
N GLN A 212 1.99 16.80 -9.54
CA GLN A 212 0.81 16.48 -8.75
C GLN A 212 1.17 16.03 -7.33
N LEU A 213 2.26 15.28 -7.15
CA LEU A 213 2.74 14.91 -5.82
C LEU A 213 3.20 16.13 -5.03
N LEU A 214 3.90 17.08 -5.66
CA LEU A 214 4.30 18.35 -5.03
C LEU A 214 3.09 19.16 -4.59
N ASP A 215 2.09 19.30 -5.46
CA ASP A 215 0.88 20.09 -5.18
C ASP A 215 0.13 19.54 -3.96
N TYR A 216 -0.01 18.22 -3.84
CA TYR A 216 -0.63 17.61 -2.66
C TYR A 216 0.26 17.71 -1.42
N ALA A 217 1.58 17.48 -1.56
CA ALA A 217 2.51 17.56 -0.45
C ALA A 217 2.54 18.94 0.22
N GLN A 218 2.29 20.03 -0.52
CA GLN A 218 2.22 21.38 0.05
C GLN A 218 1.18 21.51 1.16
N ASN A 219 0.08 20.75 1.10
CA ASN A 219 -0.96 20.77 2.12
C ASN A 219 -0.53 20.13 3.45
N THR A 220 0.60 19.42 3.47
CA THR A 220 1.19 18.91 4.72
C THR A 220 2.03 19.95 5.45
N TYR A 221 2.33 21.07 4.80
CA TYR A 221 3.07 22.16 5.40
C TYR A 221 2.13 23.08 6.15
N VAL A 222 2.30 23.17 7.47
CA VAL A 222 1.68 24.25 8.25
C VAL A 222 2.58 25.48 8.05
N PRO A 223 2.12 26.55 7.37
CA PRO A 223 2.89 27.79 7.32
C PRO A 223 3.11 28.28 8.75
N GLU A 224 4.31 28.78 9.08
CA GLU A 224 4.57 29.43 10.36
C GLU A 224 3.63 30.65 10.49
N ASN A 225 2.50 30.46 11.16
CA ASN A 225 1.60 31.53 11.56
C ASN A 225 1.96 31.94 12.99
N GLU A 226 1.93 33.25 13.26
CA GLU A 226 2.29 33.86 14.56
C GLU A 226 1.54 33.20 15.75
N ILE A 227 0.38 32.61 15.49
CA ILE A 227 -0.43 31.83 16.44
C ILE A 227 0.28 30.53 16.89
N SER A 228 1.02 29.85 16.01
CA SER A 228 1.81 28.66 16.32
C SER A 228 3.06 29.03 17.14
N ARG A 229 3.69 30.17 16.80
CA ARG A 229 4.77 30.79 17.59
C ARG A 229 4.31 31.16 19.01
N ASN A 230 3.11 31.72 19.16
CA ASN A 230 2.55 32.12 20.45
C ASN A 230 1.99 30.94 21.28
N ARG A 231 1.76 29.76 20.68
CA ARG A 231 1.36 28.52 21.37
C ARG A 231 2.52 27.56 21.66
N GLY A 232 3.68 27.77 21.06
CA GLY A 232 4.88 26.99 21.35
C GLY A 232 5.32 27.14 22.80
N ALA A 233 5.67 26.02 23.43
CA ALA A 233 6.19 25.97 24.79
C ALA A 233 7.51 26.76 24.89
N GLY A 234 7.42 28.04 25.29
CA GLY A 234 8.60 28.91 25.40
C GLY A 234 8.32 30.41 25.55
N ALA A 235 7.09 30.90 25.41
CA ALA A 235 6.74 32.28 25.74
C ALA A 235 6.59 32.47 27.26
N GLY A 236 7.69 32.32 27.99
CA GLY A 236 7.77 32.65 29.41
C GLY A 236 7.67 34.15 29.60
N ASN A 237 6.46 34.66 29.80
CA ASN A 237 6.25 35.98 30.40
C ASN A 237 6.21 35.77 31.93
N ILE A 238 7.38 35.61 32.55
CA ILE A 238 7.53 35.84 33.99
C ILE A 238 7.89 37.31 34.18
N ASP A 239 6.85 38.15 34.12
CA ASP A 239 6.84 39.43 34.83
C ASP A 239 6.84 39.10 36.32
N ASN A 240 7.83 39.59 37.05
CA ASN A 240 7.92 39.44 38.49
C ASN A 240 7.88 40.85 39.09
N ASP A 241 6.68 41.26 39.52
CA ASP A 241 6.45 42.33 40.50
C ASP A 241 7.19 42.02 41.83
#